data_AF-A0AA42BQV3-F1
#
_entry.id   AF-A0AA42BQV3-F1
#
_cell.length_a   1.000
_cell.length_b   1.000
_cell.length_c   1.000
_cell.angle_alpha   90.00
_cell.angle_beta   90.00
_cell.angle_gamma   90.00
#
_symmetry.space_group_name_H-M   'P 1'
#
loop_
_entity.id
_entity.type
_entity.pdbx_description
1 polymer ?
#
loop_
_entity_poly.entity_id
_entity_poly.type
_entity_poly.pdbx_seq_one_letter_code
_entity_poly.pdbx_strand_id
1 'polypeptide(L)'
;SLSGGIKVQTQPALTGFGDLQILNGRYEVYGQNLIIRTGEVQFNGPIDQPMLLVEAIRDPELTEDDVIAGVRIEGPASQPSVNLFS
;
A
#
# COMPACT_ATOMS: atom_id res chain seq x y z
N SER A 1 11.36 3.26 -1.51
CA SER A 1 11.44 3.50 -2.98
C SER A 1 10.28 2.79 -3.65
N LEU A 2 10.01 3.11 -4.91
CA LEU A 2 9.04 2.37 -5.73
C LEU A 2 9.78 1.56 -6.80
N SER A 3 9.29 0.36 -7.09
CA SER A 3 9.73 -0.47 -8.21
C SER A 3 8.54 -0.96 -9.03
N GLY A 4 8.78 -1.45 -10.23
CA GLY A 4 7.74 -1.90 -11.16
C GLY A 4 7.54 -0.92 -12.30
N GLY A 5 6.37 -0.98 -12.94
CA GLY A 5 6.08 -0.16 -14.09
C GLY A 5 4.61 -0.21 -14.50
N ILE A 6 4.13 0.89 -15.06
CA ILE A 6 2.76 1.02 -15.56
C ILE A 6 2.82 1.37 -17.03
N LYS A 7 2.14 0.56 -17.85
CA LYS A 7 1.82 0.92 -19.23
C LYS A 7 0.57 1.79 -19.24
N VAL A 8 0.74 3.06 -19.62
CA VAL A 8 -0.35 4.03 -19.71
C VAL A 8 -0.90 4.11 -21.14
N GLN A 9 -2.22 4.13 -21.27
CA GLN A 9 -2.92 4.42 -22.52
C GLN A 9 -3.86 5.60 -22.27
N THR A 10 -3.94 6.54 -23.22
CA THR A 10 -4.71 7.78 -23.07
C THR A 10 -5.94 7.84 -23.97
N GLN A 11 -6.09 6.88 -24.89
CA GLN A 11 -7.21 6.80 -25.83
C GLN A 11 -7.76 5.36 -25.85
N PRO A 12 -9.08 5.17 -25.86
CA PRO A 12 -10.13 6.18 -25.77
C PRO A 12 -10.30 6.82 -24.37
N ALA A 13 -9.62 6.29 -23.34
CA ALA A 13 -9.63 6.81 -21.97
C ALA A 13 -8.27 6.64 -21.29
N LEU A 14 -8.04 7.33 -20.18
CA LEU A 14 -6.82 7.22 -19.37
C LEU A 14 -6.84 5.92 -18.55
N THR A 15 -6.05 4.94 -18.98
CA THR A 15 -5.94 3.63 -18.32
C THR A 15 -4.48 3.29 -18.05
N GLY A 16 -4.25 2.51 -16.99
CA GLY A 16 -2.96 1.99 -16.59
C GLY A 16 -3.01 0.47 -16.43
N PHE A 17 -1.97 -0.20 -16.90
CA PHE A 17 -1.78 -1.64 -16.72
C PHE A 17 -0.38 -1.94 -16.19
N GLY A 18 -0.29 -2.72 -15.12
CA GLY A 18 0.97 -3.10 -14.49
C GLY A 18 0.88 -3.00 -12.97
N ASP A 19 2.03 -3.06 -12.33
CA ASP A 19 2.15 -3.09 -10.88
C ASP A 19 3.27 -2.15 -10.41
N LEU A 20 3.06 -1.59 -9.22
CA LEU A 20 4.08 -0.91 -8.45
C LEU A 20 4.24 -1.59 -7.11
N GLN A 21 5.49 -1.75 -6.68
CA GLN A 21 5.84 -2.22 -5.36
C GLN A 21 6.48 -1.11 -4.53
N ILE A 22 6.09 -1.02 -3.27
CA ILE A 22 6.67 -0.13 -2.28
C ILE A 22 7.76 -0.89 -1.54
N LEU A 23 9.02 -0.52 -1.79
CA LEU A 23 10.19 -1.12 -1.16
C LEU A 23 10.66 -0.25 0.00
N ASN A 24 10.88 -0.86 1.17
CA ASN A 24 11.37 -0.17 2.37
C ASN A 24 10.54 1.08 2.69
N GLY A 25 9.21 0.96 2.60
CA GLY A 25 8.28 2.07 2.82
C GLY A 25 8.10 2.35 4.31
N ARG A 26 7.92 3.63 4.64
CA ARG A 26 7.51 4.09 5.96
C ARG A 26 6.31 5.01 5.83
N TYR A 27 5.41 4.94 6.80
CA TYR A 27 4.25 5.82 6.89
C TYR A 27 4.19 6.41 8.28
N GLU A 28 4.26 7.74 8.35
CA GLU A 28 4.23 8.49 9.61
C GLU A 28 2.95 9.32 9.67
N VAL A 29 2.03 8.93 10.56
CA VAL A 29 0.78 9.66 10.79
C VAL A 29 0.36 9.57 12.23
N TYR A 30 -0.25 10.62 12.78
CA TYR A 30 -0.76 10.66 14.17
C TYR A 30 0.29 10.22 15.21
N GLY A 31 1.57 10.51 14.95
CA GLY A 31 2.69 10.10 15.81
C GLY A 31 3.04 8.61 15.76
N GLN A 32 2.43 7.84 14.87
CA GLN A 32 2.77 6.44 14.61
C GLN A 32 3.75 6.35 13.46
N ASN A 33 4.89 5.69 13.68
CA ASN A 33 5.80 5.27 12.62
C ASN A 33 5.47 3.82 12.26
N LEU A 34 4.95 3.62 11.05
CA LEU A 34 4.63 2.30 10.52
C LEU A 34 5.63 1.92 9.42
N ILE A 35 6.16 0.71 9.51
CA ILE A 35 7.04 0.10 8.51
C ILE A 35 6.18 -0.74 7.57
N ILE A 36 6.23 -0.45 6.27
CA ILE A 36 5.54 -1.21 5.23
C ILE A 36 6.30 -2.53 5.00
N ARG A 37 5.65 -3.66 5.30
CA ARG A 37 6.16 -5.02 5.04
C ARG A 37 5.74 -5.54 3.67
N THR A 38 4.55 -5.17 3.24
CA THR A 38 4.00 -5.48 1.93
C THR A 38 3.38 -4.21 1.38
N GLY A 39 3.70 -3.83 0.16
CA GLY A 39 3.08 -2.70 -0.49
C GLY A 39 3.02 -2.95 -1.99
N GLU A 40 1.85 -3.32 -2.47
CA GLU A 40 1.57 -3.57 -3.87
C GLU A 40 0.40 -2.69 -4.32
N VAL A 41 0.56 -2.11 -5.50
CA VAL A 41 -0.45 -1.30 -6.17
C VAL A 41 -0.60 -1.83 -7.58
N GLN A 42 -1.75 -2.43 -7.88
CA GLN A 42 -2.04 -3.05 -9.17
C GLN A 42 -2.96 -2.16 -9.99
N PHE A 43 -2.56 -1.92 -11.25
CA PHE A 43 -3.33 -1.15 -12.22
C PHE A 43 -3.84 -2.10 -13.32
N ASN A 44 -5.14 -2.09 -13.56
CA ASN A 44 -5.79 -2.95 -14.56
C ASN A 44 -6.98 -2.26 -15.26
N GLY A 45 -6.90 -0.96 -15.49
CA GLY A 45 -8.04 -0.17 -15.96
C GLY A 45 -7.88 1.32 -15.67
N PRO A 46 -8.91 2.02 -15.16
CA PRO A 46 -8.79 3.42 -14.75
C PRO A 46 -7.62 3.64 -13.80
N ILE A 47 -6.73 4.58 -14.12
CA ILE A 47 -5.48 4.77 -13.38
C ILE A 47 -5.70 5.28 -11.94
N ASP A 48 -6.87 5.87 -11.68
CA ASP A 48 -7.33 6.37 -10.38
C ASP A 48 -8.04 5.30 -9.52
N GLN A 49 -8.22 4.09 -10.06
CA GLN A 49 -8.86 2.97 -9.36
C GLN A 49 -7.93 1.74 -9.25
N PRO A 50 -6.70 1.87 -8.73
CA PRO A 50 -5.84 0.70 -8.54
C PRO A 50 -6.35 -0.18 -7.40
N MET A 51 -5.92 -1.43 -7.41
CA MET A 51 -6.06 -2.35 -6.28
C MET A 51 -4.86 -2.21 -5.36
N LEU A 52 -5.13 -2.15 -4.06
CA LEU A 52 -4.12 -2.05 -3.02
C LEU A 52 -3.98 -3.39 -2.29
N LEU A 53 -2.75 -3.75 -1.97
CA LEU A 53 -2.40 -4.72 -0.94
C LEU A 53 -1.24 -4.14 -0.15
N VAL A 54 -1.55 -3.58 1.01
CA VAL A 54 -0.57 -2.93 1.88
C VAL A 54 -0.68 -3.49 3.29
N GLU A 55 0.43 -3.95 3.83
CA GLU A 55 0.57 -4.28 5.25
C GLU A 55 1.68 -3.43 5.85
N ALA A 56 1.35 -2.74 6.94
CA ALA A 56 2.30 -1.97 7.69
C ALA A 56 2.18 -2.29 9.19
N ILE A 57 3.32 -2.35 9.86
CA ILE A 57 3.42 -2.65 11.29
C ILE A 57 4.04 -1.49 12.04
N ARG A 58 3.72 -1.32 13.32
CA ARG A 58 4.44 -0.38 14.19
C ARG A 58 5.92 -0.74 14.19
N ASP A 59 6.78 0.28 14.19
CA ASP A 59 8.22 0.10 14.31
C ASP A 59 8.57 -0.75 15.56
N PRO A 60 9.11 -1.96 15.39
CA PRO A 60 9.44 -2.82 16.53
C PRO A 60 10.44 -2.19 17.49
N GLU A 61 11.30 -1.28 17.01
CA GLU A 61 12.25 -0.54 17.87
C GLU A 61 11.55 0.39 18.87
N LEU A 62 10.28 0.72 18.61
CA LEU A 62 9.43 1.58 19.44
C LEU A 62 8.35 0.80 20.20
N THR A 63 8.42 -0.54 20.22
CA THR A 63 7.38 -1.40 20.79
C THR A 63 7.98 -2.28 21.90
N GLU A 64 7.52 -2.11 23.15
CA GLU A 64 8.12 -2.76 24.33
C GLU A 64 7.69 -4.22 24.55
N ASP A 65 6.61 -4.68 23.91
CA ASP A 65 5.87 -5.89 24.34
C ASP A 65 5.97 -7.11 23.40
N ASP A 66 6.88 -7.12 22.42
CA ASP A 66 6.98 -8.16 21.35
C ASP A 66 5.69 -8.38 20.51
N VAL A 67 4.65 -7.57 20.71
CA VAL A 67 3.39 -7.60 19.97
C VAL A 67 3.55 -6.94 18.59
N ILE A 68 3.10 -7.61 17.53
CA ILE A 68 3.12 -7.05 16.18
C ILE A 68 1.77 -6.39 15.89
N ALA A 69 1.63 -5.15 16.35
CA ALA A 69 0.51 -4.31 15.98
C ALA A 69 0.67 -3.74 14.56
N GLY A 70 -0.39 -3.77 13.77
CA GLY A 70 -0.35 -3.31 12.39
C GLY A 70 -1.71 -3.07 11.76
N VAL A 71 -1.64 -2.65 10.50
CA VAL A 71 -2.78 -2.40 9.63
C VAL A 71 -2.57 -3.13 8.32
N ARG A 72 -3.65 -3.73 7.81
CA ARG A 72 -3.72 -4.28 6.46
C ARG A 72 -4.81 -3.56 5.67
N ILE A 73 -4.44 -3.12 4.47
CA ILE A 73 -5.28 -2.39 3.53
C ILE A 73 -5.36 -3.21 2.25
N GLU A 74 -6.57 -3.58 1.86
CA GLU A 74 -6.84 -4.42 0.68
C GLU A 74 -7.98 -3.85 -0.15
N GLY A 75 -7.95 -4.10 -1.47
CA GLY A 75 -9.06 -3.77 -2.35
C GLY A 75 -8.87 -2.44 -3.12
N PRO A 76 -9.93 -1.92 -3.75
CA PRO A 76 -9.85 -0.71 -4.58
C PRO A 76 -9.43 0.51 -3.77
N ALA A 77 -8.53 1.34 -4.29
CA ALA A 77 -8.07 2.54 -3.59
C ALA A 77 -9.19 3.56 -3.29
N SER A 78 -10.28 3.53 -4.05
CA SER A 78 -11.47 4.35 -3.81
C SER A 78 -12.30 3.89 -2.62
N GLN A 79 -12.24 2.61 -2.26
CA GLN A 79 -12.96 2.02 -1.15
C GLN A 79 -12.21 0.80 -0.58
N PRO A 80 -11.06 1.01 0.08
CA PRO A 80 -10.27 -0.09 0.59
C PRO A 80 -10.93 -0.69 1.85
N SER A 81 -10.76 -2.00 2.01
CA SER A 81 -10.97 -2.66 3.30
C SER A 81 -9.76 -2.39 4.18
N VAL A 82 -10.00 -1.98 5.43
CA VAL A 82 -8.95 -1.70 6.41
C VAL A 82 -9.16 -2.61 7.62
N ASN A 83 -8.15 -3.43 7.91
CA ASN A 83 -8.13 -4.36 9.05
C ASN A 83 -6.99 -3.99 10.00
N LEU A 84 -7.29 -3.88 11.29
CA LEU A 84 -6.30 -3.65 12.35
C LEU A 84 -6.01 -4.97 13.07
N PHE A 85 -4.76 -5.19 13.47
CA PHE A 85 -4.33 -6.40 14.19
C PHE A 85 -3.23 -6.09 15.23
N SER A 86 -3.02 -7.03 16.16
CA SER A 86 -1.97 -7.02 17.19
C SER A 86 -1.48 -8.41 17.51
#